data_AF-A0A447QTL4-F1
#
_entry.id   AF-A0A447QTL4-F1
#
_cell.length_a   1.000
_cell.length_b   1.000
_cell.length_c   1.000
_cell.angle_alpha   90.00
_cell.angle_beta   90.00
_cell.angle_gamma   90.00
#
_symmetry.space_group_name_H-M   'P 1'
#
loop_
_entity.id
_entity.type
_entity.pdbx_description
1 polymer ?
#
loop_
_entity_poly.entity_id
_entity_poly.type
_entity_poly.pdbx_seq_one_letter_code
_entity_poly.pdbx_strand_id
1 'polypeptide(L)'
;MDIKNLLHAINELTEQLKAANRIIAICDSGFHKGLIYAYPEYGAECRLYVGEEIIREVAINEKQKYEAELAVLCDAKKTAERVIAGLLPDNNISA
;
A
#
# COMPACT_ATOMS: atom_id res chain seq x y z
N MET A 1 -10.16 -9.80 -13.85
CA MET A 1 -10.34 -9.34 -12.46
C MET A 1 -11.78 -8.83 -12.32
N ASP A 2 -12.52 -9.26 -11.31
CA ASP A 2 -13.89 -8.75 -11.00
C ASP A 2 -13.81 -7.30 -10.49
N ILE A 3 -14.77 -6.44 -10.84
CA ILE A 3 -14.85 -5.05 -10.35
C ILE A 3 -14.96 -4.99 -8.83
N LYS A 4 -15.60 -5.98 -8.19
CA LYS A 4 -15.63 -6.08 -6.72
C LYS A 4 -14.24 -6.32 -6.16
N ASN A 5 -13.46 -7.20 -6.79
CA ASN A 5 -12.08 -7.48 -6.37
C ASN A 5 -11.17 -6.27 -6.59
N LEU A 6 -11.38 -5.52 -7.68
CA LEU A 6 -10.66 -4.28 -7.94
C LEU A 6 -10.93 -3.23 -6.85
N LEU A 7 -12.20 -3.00 -6.51
CA LEU A 7 -12.57 -2.04 -5.47
C LEU A 7 -12.07 -2.47 -4.08
N HIS A 8 -12.10 -3.77 -3.80
CA HIS A 8 -11.55 -4.32 -2.57
C HIS A 8 -10.04 -4.08 -2.48
N ALA A 9 -9.29 -4.43 -3.52
CA ALA A 9 -7.84 -4.23 -3.57
C ALA A 9 -7.44 -2.74 -3.44
N ILE A 10 -8.18 -1.83 -4.08
CA ILE A 10 -7.99 -0.37 -3.91
C ILE A 10 -8.16 0.04 -2.45
N ASN A 11 -9.21 -0.48 -1.79
CA ASN A 11 -9.48 -0.15 -0.39
C ASN A 11 -8.39 -0.71 0.54
N GLU A 12 -7.98 -1.97 0.34
CA GLU A 12 -6.89 -2.59 1.12
C GLU A 12 -5.58 -1.81 0.99
N LEU A 13 -5.16 -1.49 -0.23
CA LEU A 13 -3.94 -0.70 -0.47
C LEU A 13 -4.04 0.71 0.12
N THR A 14 -5.22 1.33 0.09
CA THR A 14 -5.44 2.63 0.72
C THR A 14 -5.23 2.57 2.24
N GLU A 15 -5.73 1.52 2.90
CA GLU A 15 -5.52 1.32 4.34
C GLU A 15 -4.06 0.99 4.67
N GLN A 16 -3.38 0.17 3.86
CA GLN A 16 -1.95 -0.12 4.01
C GLN A 16 -1.09 1.15 3.83
N LEU A 17 -1.44 2.01 2.88
CA LEU A 17 -0.77 3.29 2.65
C LEU A 17 -0.98 4.28 3.80
N LYS A 18 -2.18 4.30 4.40
CA LYS A 18 -2.43 5.06 5.65
C LYS A 18 -1.56 4.53 6.79
N ALA A 19 -1.45 3.21 6.94
CA ALA A 19 -0.62 2.60 7.98
C ALA A 19 0.87 2.94 7.79
N ALA A 20 1.39 2.85 6.57
CA ALA A 20 2.77 3.23 6.24
C ALA A 20 3.06 4.70 6.56
N ASN A 21 2.18 5.63 6.13
CA ASN A 21 2.31 7.05 6.45
C ASN A 21 2.28 7.32 7.97
N ARG A 22 1.45 6.59 8.72
CA ARG A 22 1.41 6.71 10.18
C ARG A 22 2.73 6.27 10.82
N ILE A 23 3.34 5.19 10.35
CA ILE A 23 4.64 4.71 10.85
C ILE A 23 5.74 5.75 10.57
N ILE A 24 5.77 6.30 9.35
CA ILE A 24 6.72 7.36 8.99
C ILE A 24 6.56 8.57 9.90
N ALA A 25 5.33 9.04 10.13
CA ALA A 25 5.06 10.16 11.02
C ALA A 25 5.48 9.90 12.47
N ILE A 26 5.32 8.67 12.96
CA ILE A 26 5.80 8.27 14.29
C ILE A 26 7.33 8.37 14.34
N CYS A 27 8.05 7.85 13.33
CA CYS A 27 9.51 7.93 13.27
C CYS A 27 9.98 9.38 13.21
N ASP A 28 9.34 10.22 12.39
CA ASP A 28 9.69 11.64 12.23
C ASP A 28 9.40 12.48 13.49
N SER A 29 8.54 12.00 14.40
CA SER A 29 8.21 12.67 15.67
C SER A 29 9.24 12.48 16.80
N GLY A 30 10.35 11.76 16.54
CA GLY A 30 11.40 11.50 17.53
C GLY A 30 11.14 10.26 18.39
N PHE A 31 10.64 9.18 17.78
CA PHE A 31 10.27 7.96 18.49
C PHE A 31 11.49 7.11 18.88
N HIS A 32 11.85 7.13 20.17
CA HIS A 32 13.15 6.62 20.61
C HIS A 32 13.38 5.09 20.58
N LYS A 33 12.35 4.22 20.45
CA LYS A 33 12.53 2.76 20.48
C LYS A 33 11.51 1.94 19.69
N GLY A 34 11.89 1.50 18.49
CA GLY A 34 11.19 0.46 17.75
C GLY A 34 11.55 -0.94 18.22
N LEU A 35 10.54 -1.81 18.36
CA LEU A 35 10.72 -3.20 18.75
C LEU A 35 9.97 -4.10 17.77
N ILE A 36 10.65 -5.12 17.27
CA ILE A 36 10.03 -6.19 16.46
C ILE A 36 9.92 -7.44 17.34
N TYR A 37 8.79 -8.12 17.24
CA TYR A 37 8.61 -9.44 17.84
C TYR A 37 9.42 -10.45 17.04
N ALA A 38 10.50 -10.98 17.63
CA ALA A 38 11.34 -12.00 16.99
C ALA A 38 10.57 -13.29 16.77
N TYR A 39 9.62 -13.58 17.67
CA TYR A 39 8.67 -14.66 17.51
C TYR A 39 7.26 -14.15 17.87
N PRO A 40 6.37 -13.95 16.87
CA PRO A 40 5.01 -13.46 17.10
C PRO A 40 4.21 -14.33 18.09
N GLU A 41 4.50 -15.62 18.12
CA GLU A 41 3.85 -16.65 18.94
C GLU A 41 4.25 -16.60 20.43
N TYR A 42 5.46 -16.12 20.73
CA TYR A 42 6.01 -16.05 22.09
C TYR A 42 5.89 -14.65 22.72
N GLY A 43 5.19 -13.73 22.03
CA GLY A 43 4.82 -12.43 22.57
C GLY A 43 6.00 -11.55 22.99
N ALA A 44 5.77 -10.74 24.02
CA ALA A 44 6.67 -9.65 24.44
C ALA A 44 8.05 -10.08 24.95
N GLU A 45 8.26 -11.39 25.17
CA GLU A 45 9.48 -11.91 25.78
C GLU A 45 10.67 -12.00 24.80
N CYS A 46 10.39 -12.00 23.49
CA CYS A 46 11.42 -12.05 22.46
C CYS A 46 11.30 -10.84 21.53
N ARG A 47 11.92 -9.71 21.93
CA ARG A 47 11.95 -8.47 21.14
C ARG A 47 13.36 -8.12 20.71
N LEU A 48 13.51 -7.75 19.44
CA LEU A 48 14.75 -7.18 18.91
C LEU A 48 14.58 -5.67 18.78
N TYR A 49 15.59 -4.93 19.24
CA TYR A 49 15.68 -3.50 18.99
C TYR A 49 15.98 -3.27 17.51
N VAL A 50 15.23 -2.34 16.92
CA VAL A 50 15.46 -1.89 15.56
C VAL A 50 15.50 -0.37 15.57
N GLY A 51 16.53 0.19 14.94
CA GLY A 51 16.69 1.63 14.80
C GLY A 51 15.51 2.25 14.07
N GLU A 52 15.13 3.46 14.47
CA GLU A 52 14.01 4.19 13.88
C GLU A 52 14.25 4.47 12.39
N GLU A 53 15.50 4.64 11.99
CA GLU A 53 15.93 4.84 10.61
C GLU A 53 15.60 3.64 9.72
N ILE A 54 15.79 2.42 10.23
CA ILE A 54 15.49 1.18 9.49
C ILE A 54 13.97 1.01 9.37
N ILE A 55 13.23 1.24 10.45
CA ILE A 55 11.75 1.16 10.44
C ILE A 55 11.17 2.16 9.45
N ARG A 56 11.70 3.40 9.46
CA ARG A 56 11.31 4.46 8.55
C ARG A 56 11.60 4.10 7.10
N GLU A 57 12.80 3.60 6.81
CA GLU A 57 13.18 3.19 5.45
C GLU A 57 12.25 2.10 4.91
N VAL A 58 11.97 1.07 5.72
CA VAL A 58 11.02 0.01 5.34
C VAL A 58 9.63 0.60 5.08
N ALA A 59 9.14 1.48 5.95
CA ALA A 59 7.83 2.10 5.76
C ALA A 59 7.76 2.98 4.50
N ILE A 60 8.83 3.67 4.13
CA ILE A 60 8.92 4.46 2.88
C ILE A 60 8.91 3.52 1.66
N ASN A 61 9.69 2.44 1.70
CA ASN A 61 9.74 1.48 0.61
C ASN A 61 8.38 0.82 0.38
N GLU A 62 7.68 0.41 1.45
CA GLU A 62 6.33 -0.14 1.35
C GLU A 62 5.33 0.91 0.86
N LYS A 63 5.40 2.15 1.35
CA LYS A 63 4.58 3.24 0.85
C LYS A 63 4.72 3.42 -0.67
N GLN A 64 5.95 3.44 -1.19
CA GLN A 64 6.20 3.60 -2.62
C GLN A 64 5.61 2.45 -3.45
N LYS A 65 5.70 1.21 -2.96
CA LYS A 65 5.07 0.05 -3.59
C LYS A 65 3.55 0.20 -3.64
N TYR A 66 2.93 0.55 -2.51
CA TYR A 66 1.49 0.76 -2.43
C TYR A 66 1.02 1.91 -3.33
N GLU A 67 1.77 3.01 -3.40
CA GLU A 67 1.46 4.14 -4.29
C GLU A 67 1.49 3.72 -5.77
N ALA A 68 2.51 2.96 -6.18
CA ALA A 68 2.64 2.47 -7.54
C ALA A 68 1.51 1.50 -7.91
N GLU A 69 1.19 0.55 -7.02
CA GLU A 69 0.13 -0.43 -7.25
C GLU A 69 -1.25 0.24 -7.27
N LEU A 70 -1.51 1.17 -6.35
CA LEU A 70 -2.76 1.92 -6.29
C LEU A 70 -2.99 2.75 -7.55
N ALA A 71 -1.92 3.34 -8.13
CA ALA A 71 -2.01 4.07 -9.38
C ALA A 71 -2.48 3.17 -10.53
N VAL A 72 -1.90 1.98 -10.66
CA VAL A 72 -2.30 0.97 -11.67
C VAL A 72 -3.77 0.57 -11.50
N LEU A 73 -4.21 0.30 -10.26
CA LEU A 73 -5.60 -0.09 -10.00
C LEU A 73 -6.58 1.06 -10.24
N CYS A 74 -6.22 2.29 -9.89
CA CYS A 74 -7.05 3.47 -10.16
C CYS A 74 -7.22 3.69 -11.66
N ASP A 75 -6.18 3.48 -12.45
CA ASP A 75 -6.28 3.58 -13.92
C ASP A 75 -7.09 2.42 -14.52
N ALA A 76 -6.95 1.21 -14.00
CA ALA A 76 -7.82 0.09 -14.38
C ALA A 76 -9.29 0.38 -14.07
N LYS A 77 -9.57 1.01 -12.91
CA LYS A 77 -10.92 1.43 -12.52
C LYS A 77 -11.49 2.48 -13.49
N LYS A 78 -10.72 3.53 -13.81
CA LYS A 78 -11.14 4.55 -14.79
C LYS A 78 -11.45 3.94 -16.15
N THR A 79 -10.62 3.00 -16.61
CA THR A 79 -10.86 2.29 -17.86
C THR A 79 -12.15 1.47 -17.79
N ALA A 80 -12.38 0.72 -16.71
CA ALA A 80 -13.62 -0.04 -16.52
C ALA A 80 -14.86 0.87 -16.51
N GLU A 81 -14.81 2.02 -15.83
CA GLU A 81 -15.88 3.02 -15.83
C GLU A 81 -16.18 3.55 -17.24
N ARG A 82 -15.13 3.80 -18.04
CA ARG A 82 -15.28 4.21 -19.44
C ARG A 82 -15.87 3.12 -20.32
N VAL A 83 -15.50 1.85 -20.12
CA VAL A 83 -16.12 0.70 -20.82
C VAL A 83 -17.62 0.67 -20.54
N ILE A 84 -17.99 0.72 -19.26
CA ILE A 84 -19.39 0.63 -18.81
C ILE A 84 -20.21 1.80 -19.37
N ALA A 85 -19.63 2.99 -19.43
CA ALA A 85 -20.29 4.17 -19.98
C ALA A 85 -20.39 4.17 -21.52
N GLY A 86 -19.80 3.18 -22.22
CA GLY A 86 -19.72 3.17 -23.68
C GLY A 86 -18.81 4.26 -24.25
N LEU A 87 -17.83 4.73 -23.46
CA LEU A 87 -16.95 5.87 -23.76
C LEU A 87 -15.51 5.44 -24.13
N LEU A 88 -15.30 4.16 -24.41
CA LEU A 88 -14.08 3.72 -25.08
C LEU A 88 -14.26 3.91 -26.58
N PRO A 89 -13.34 4.62 -27.27
CA PRO A 89 -13.33 4.61 -28.72
C PRO A 89 -13.14 3.16 -29.18
N ASP A 90 -13.94 2.73 -30.16
CA ASP A 90 -13.75 1.45 -30.84
C ASP A 90 -12.29 1.34 -31.26
N ASN A 91 -11.59 0.37 -30.66
CA ASN A 91 -10.30 -0.16 -31.04
C ASN A 91 -9.58 0.58 -32.20
N ASN A 92 -8.58 1.40 -31.88
CA ASN A 92 -7.41 1.52 -32.76
C ASN A 92 -6.59 0.21 -32.64
N ILE A 93 -7.19 -0.91 -33.03
CA ILE A 93 -6.47 -2.08 -33.53
C ILE A 93 -6.44 -1.86 -35.03
N SER A 94 -5.52 -0.99 -35.47
CA SER A 94 -5.09 -0.95 -36.86
C SER A 94 -4.25 -2.21 -37.07
N ALA A 95 -4.71 -3.07 -37.98
CA ALA A 95 -4.02 -4.25 -38.47
C ALA A 95 -2.66 -3.91 -39.11
#